data_AF-A0AAV2B106-F1
#
_entry.id   AF-A0AAV2B106-F1
#
_cell.length_a   1.000
_cell.length_b   1.000
_cell.length_c   1.000
_cell.angle_alpha   90.00
_cell.angle_beta   90.00
_cell.angle_gamma   90.00
#
_symmetry.space_group_name_H-M   'P 1'
#
loop_
_entity.id
_entity.type
_entity.pdbx_description
1 polymer ?
#
loop_
_entity_poly.entity_id
_entity_poly.type
_entity_poly.pdbx_seq_one_letter_code
_entity_poly.pdbx_strand_id
1 'polypeptide(L)'
;MYKIRLFYALVKPQVFIGIHSPFVPNNPTFDGTAIYPGKAHEFQVELDREEHRLPPPYQTNCKDNGPSEDAKPLTNPNSYQMCLEMCKSEFSTKVYDCNLALTMVSAISDLCFQSRNGMKPIRHSKPISELKKRRQSCMQDCRPECLKLQYKYKMASKDLDIDGKSQEDPNNFAQINIYVKNTEVTVLRHVPLYGSGETFSYIGGLVGFWLGVSVFTFTDTIEKLYRKAVYWKMSLKVDGVQSAPSLEIHHD
;
A
#
# COMPACT_ATOMS: atom_id res chain seq x y z
N MET A 1 28.41 -1.72 6.95
CA MET A 1 28.98 -1.97 5.61
C MET A 1 28.55 -3.37 5.18
N TYR A 2 27.51 -3.48 4.34
CA TYR A 2 27.04 -4.79 3.85
C TYR A 2 27.97 -5.24 2.72
N LYS A 3 28.60 -6.40 2.90
CA LYS A 3 29.51 -7.00 1.92
C LYS A 3 28.66 -7.68 0.85
N ILE A 4 28.36 -6.96 -0.23
CA ILE A 4 27.68 -7.52 -1.41
C ILE A 4 28.62 -8.60 -1.99
N ARG A 5 28.30 -9.88 -1.77
CA ARG A 5 28.97 -10.98 -2.44
C ARG A 5 28.38 -11.08 -3.84
N LEU A 6 29.03 -10.43 -4.80
CA LEU A 6 28.77 -10.61 -6.23
C LEU A 6 28.80 -12.10 -6.60
N PHE A 7 27.92 -12.47 -7.54
CA PHE A 7 27.76 -13.81 -8.12
C PHE A 7 29.08 -14.36 -8.65
N TYR A 8 29.77 -15.17 -7.86
CA TYR A 8 30.82 -16.04 -8.38
C TYR A 8 30.23 -17.44 -8.56
N ALA A 9 29.70 -17.70 -9.76
CA ALA A 9 29.21 -19.01 -10.21
C ALA A 9 30.32 -20.07 -10.37
N LEU A 10 31.50 -19.86 -9.80
CA LEU A 10 32.73 -20.56 -10.21
C LEU A 10 33.23 -21.63 -9.25
N VAL A 11 32.55 -21.94 -8.13
CA VAL A 11 33.08 -22.97 -7.22
C VAL A 11 32.07 -24.03 -6.77
N LYS A 12 30.79 -23.74 -6.54
CA LYS A 12 29.76 -24.77 -6.22
C LYS A 12 28.35 -24.33 -6.65
N PRO A 13 27.48 -25.25 -7.11
CA PRO A 13 26.07 -24.94 -7.32
C PRO A 13 25.45 -24.50 -5.99
N GLN A 14 24.65 -23.42 -6.03
CA GLN A 14 23.99 -22.86 -4.86
C GLN A 14 22.61 -22.36 -5.24
N VAL A 15 21.64 -22.56 -4.35
CA VAL A 15 20.26 -22.06 -4.50
C VAL A 15 20.10 -20.88 -3.54
N PHE A 16 19.32 -19.86 -3.92
CA PHE A 16 19.02 -18.76 -3.01
C PHE A 16 17.55 -18.82 -2.59
N ILE A 17 17.30 -18.70 -1.29
CA ILE A 17 15.94 -18.66 -0.74
C ILE A 17 15.69 -17.31 -0.07
N GLY A 18 14.60 -16.66 -0.46
CA GLY A 18 14.09 -15.44 0.18
C GLY A 18 12.81 -15.75 0.94
N ILE A 19 12.79 -15.45 2.24
CA ILE A 19 11.57 -15.57 3.08
C ILE A 19 11.01 -14.16 3.28
N HIS A 20 9.79 -13.93 2.83
CA HIS A 20 9.17 -12.61 2.82
C HIS A 20 7.64 -12.70 2.93
N SER A 21 7.00 -11.55 3.16
CA SER A 21 5.54 -11.43 3.14
C SER A 21 5.01 -11.68 1.72
N PRO A 22 3.88 -12.40 1.53
CA PRO A 22 3.29 -12.64 0.20
C PRO A 22 2.91 -11.34 -0.53
N PHE A 23 2.78 -10.23 0.20
CA PHE A 23 2.40 -8.93 -0.36
C PHE A 23 3.58 -8.07 -0.79
N VAL A 24 4.82 -8.43 -0.41
CA VAL A 24 6.02 -7.63 -0.66
C VAL A 24 6.92 -8.37 -1.65
N PRO A 25 7.24 -7.81 -2.83
CA PRO A 25 8.19 -8.42 -3.75
C PRO A 25 9.58 -8.55 -3.12
N ASN A 26 10.19 -9.70 -3.31
CA ASN A 26 11.53 -10.05 -2.82
C ASN A 26 12.34 -10.61 -3.98
N ASN A 27 13.60 -10.19 -4.09
CA ASN A 27 14.53 -10.80 -5.02
C ASN A 27 15.52 -11.70 -4.24
N PRO A 28 15.38 -13.04 -4.27
CA PRO A 28 16.26 -13.95 -3.54
C PRO A 28 17.73 -13.83 -3.94
N THR A 29 17.98 -13.33 -5.15
CA THR A 29 19.31 -13.05 -5.70
C THR A 29 20.04 -11.96 -4.88
N PHE A 30 19.33 -10.95 -4.40
CA PHE A 30 19.93 -9.85 -3.63
C PHE A 30 19.72 -9.99 -2.13
N ASP A 31 18.51 -10.40 -1.71
CA ASP A 31 18.08 -10.39 -0.31
C ASP A 31 17.95 -11.81 0.27
N GLY A 32 18.19 -12.84 -0.54
CA GLY A 32 18.05 -14.23 -0.14
C GLY A 32 19.30 -14.80 0.51
N THR A 33 19.09 -15.98 1.11
CA THR A 33 20.14 -16.76 1.77
C THR A 33 20.61 -17.88 0.84
N ALA A 34 21.93 -18.03 0.73
CA ALA A 34 22.54 -19.09 -0.07
C ALA A 34 22.41 -20.46 0.62
N ILE A 35 21.91 -21.44 -0.12
CA ILE A 35 21.77 -22.84 0.21
C ILE A 35 22.88 -23.59 -0.48
N TYR A 36 23.70 -24.25 0.33
CA TYR A 36 24.81 -25.07 -0.14
C TYR A 36 24.42 -26.54 -0.14
N PRO A 37 24.84 -27.32 -1.15
CA PRO A 37 24.63 -28.76 -1.17
C PRO A 37 25.46 -29.48 -0.10
N GLY A 38 25.11 -30.72 0.21
CA GLY A 38 25.70 -31.54 1.27
C GLY A 38 25.21 -31.17 2.68
N LYS A 39 24.26 -30.25 2.79
CA LYS A 39 23.79 -29.71 4.08
C LYS A 39 22.26 -29.74 4.19
N ALA A 40 21.81 -30.01 5.41
CA ALA A 40 20.46 -29.74 5.86
C ALA A 40 20.38 -28.32 6.44
N HIS A 41 19.53 -27.49 5.84
CA HIS A 41 19.27 -26.11 6.26
C HIS A 41 17.91 -26.06 6.93
N GLU A 42 17.91 -25.63 8.19
CA GLU A 42 16.73 -25.47 9.01
C GLU A 42 16.41 -23.98 9.15
N PHE A 43 15.23 -23.58 8.66
CA PHE A 43 14.69 -22.24 8.76
C PHE A 43 13.60 -22.22 9.83
N GLN A 44 13.81 -21.44 10.89
CA GLN A 44 12.80 -21.15 11.88
C GLN A 44 12.24 -19.75 11.57
N VAL A 45 11.03 -19.69 11.02
CA VAL A 45 10.35 -18.47 10.59
C VAL A 45 9.36 -18.02 11.66
N GLU A 46 9.36 -16.74 11.95
CA GLU A 46 8.52 -16.11 12.98
C GLU A 46 7.92 -14.80 12.42
N LEU A 47 6.63 -14.59 12.67
CA LEU A 47 5.99 -13.30 12.38
C LEU A 47 6.35 -12.34 13.52
N ASP A 48 7.44 -11.61 13.32
CA ASP A 48 8.01 -10.72 14.33
C ASP A 48 7.08 -9.55 14.68
N ARG A 49 6.44 -8.95 13.66
CA ARG A 49 5.62 -7.77 13.87
C ARG A 49 4.50 -7.64 12.85
N GLU A 50 3.33 -7.30 13.37
CA GLU A 50 2.18 -6.82 12.61
C GLU A 50 1.98 -5.34 12.92
N GLU A 51 2.06 -4.48 11.90
CA GLU A 51 1.87 -3.04 12.05
C GLU A 51 0.60 -2.59 11.34
N HIS A 52 -0.36 -2.08 12.11
CA HIS A 52 -1.56 -1.41 11.62
C HIS A 52 -1.36 0.09 11.60
N ARG A 53 -1.50 0.68 10.41
CA ARG A 53 -1.42 2.12 10.16
C ARG A 53 -2.82 2.70 9.96
N LEU A 54 -2.92 4.01 10.12
CA LEU A 54 -4.17 4.73 9.91
C LEU A 54 -4.22 5.35 8.50
N PRO A 55 -5.38 5.33 7.83
CA PRO A 55 -5.56 6.00 6.54
C PRO A 55 -5.54 7.54 6.70
N PRO A 56 -5.50 8.32 5.61
CA PRO A 56 -5.76 9.75 5.71
C PRO A 56 -7.11 10.01 6.42
N PRO A 57 -7.20 11.04 7.29
CA PRO A 57 -6.31 12.20 7.43
C PRO A 57 -5.12 12.04 8.39
N TYR A 58 -4.87 10.84 8.93
CA TYR A 58 -3.80 10.61 9.89
C TYR A 58 -2.41 10.61 9.22
N GLN A 59 -1.36 10.94 10.00
CA GLN A 59 0.01 11.11 9.50
C GLN A 59 0.56 9.87 8.79
N THR A 60 0.16 8.68 9.23
CA THR A 60 0.56 7.42 8.59
C THR A 60 0.09 7.33 7.13
N ASN A 61 -0.99 8.04 6.76
CA ASN A 61 -1.51 8.21 5.41
C ASN A 61 -1.46 6.91 4.58
N CYS A 62 -1.87 5.81 5.20
CA CYS A 62 -1.83 4.51 4.56
C CYS A 62 -2.97 4.38 3.57
N LYS A 63 -2.77 3.52 2.59
CA LYS A 63 -3.84 3.08 1.69
C LYS A 63 -3.73 1.58 1.57
N ASP A 64 -4.87 0.90 1.59
CA ASP A 64 -4.87 -0.45 1.05
C ASP A 64 -4.69 -0.31 -0.45
N ASN A 65 -3.50 -0.67 -0.91
CA ASN A 65 -3.18 -0.67 -2.33
C ASN A 65 -3.75 -1.93 -3.00
N GLY A 66 -4.42 -2.82 -2.23
CA GLY A 66 -5.30 -3.88 -2.71
C GLY A 66 -6.55 -3.35 -3.41
N PRO A 67 -7.37 -4.24 -4.01
CA PRO A 67 -8.50 -3.79 -4.80
C PRO A 67 -9.67 -3.36 -3.91
N SER A 68 -10.54 -2.52 -4.48
CA SER A 68 -11.95 -2.47 -4.07
C SER A 68 -12.56 -3.88 -4.16
N GLU A 69 -13.68 -4.13 -3.48
CA GLU A 69 -14.29 -5.46 -3.25
C GLU A 69 -14.45 -6.39 -4.50
N ASP A 70 -14.23 -5.91 -5.72
CA ASP A 70 -14.48 -6.59 -6.99
C ASP A 70 -13.26 -7.19 -7.74
N ALA A 71 -12.00 -7.00 -7.30
CA ALA A 71 -10.85 -7.53 -8.09
C ALA A 71 -10.31 -8.89 -7.62
N LYS A 72 -9.80 -9.67 -8.58
CA LYS A 72 -9.22 -11.00 -8.36
C LYS A 72 -8.09 -10.93 -7.29
N PRO A 73 -8.12 -11.78 -6.26
CA PRO A 73 -7.32 -11.64 -5.04
C PRO A 73 -5.80 -11.85 -5.20
N LEU A 74 -5.33 -12.30 -6.37
CA LEU A 74 -3.95 -12.76 -6.55
C LEU A 74 -3.01 -11.79 -7.28
N THR A 75 -3.52 -10.68 -7.84
CA THR A 75 -2.75 -9.83 -8.78
C THR A 75 -2.84 -8.33 -8.45
N ASN A 76 -3.06 -7.97 -7.19
CA ASN A 76 -3.27 -6.58 -6.76
C ASN A 76 -2.14 -6.10 -5.84
N PRO A 77 -1.69 -4.83 -5.89
CA PRO A 77 -0.47 -4.44 -5.21
C PRO A 77 -0.72 -4.18 -3.74
N ASN A 78 -0.72 -5.17 -2.87
CA ASN A 78 -1.05 -4.92 -1.46
C ASN A 78 0.03 -4.13 -0.67
N SER A 79 1.27 -4.03 -1.18
CA SER A 79 2.36 -3.26 -0.53
C SER A 79 2.82 -2.07 -1.36
N TYR A 80 3.47 -1.11 -0.70
CA TYR A 80 4.12 0.02 -1.37
C TYR A 80 5.10 -0.45 -2.46
N GLN A 81 5.94 -1.45 -2.17
CA GLN A 81 6.91 -1.99 -3.13
C GLN A 81 6.21 -2.66 -4.32
N MET A 82 5.12 -3.38 -4.08
CA MET A 82 4.34 -3.98 -5.16
C MET A 82 3.70 -2.91 -6.05
N CYS A 83 3.18 -1.83 -5.45
CA CYS A 83 2.63 -0.70 -6.21
C CYS A 83 3.68 -0.11 -7.15
N LEU A 84 4.91 0.10 -6.65
CA LEU A 84 6.02 0.59 -7.46
C LEU A 84 6.41 -0.38 -8.59
N GLU A 85 6.49 -1.68 -8.31
CA GLU A 85 6.79 -2.70 -9.33
C GLU A 85 5.72 -2.74 -10.42
N MET A 86 4.44 -2.64 -10.05
CA MET A 86 3.36 -2.57 -11.03
C MET A 86 3.40 -1.30 -11.87
N CYS A 87 3.68 -0.13 -11.29
CA CYS A 87 3.85 1.10 -12.06
C CYS A 87 4.97 0.97 -13.11
N LYS A 88 6.06 0.26 -12.77
CA LYS A 88 7.14 -0.03 -13.72
C LYS A 88 6.72 -1.05 -14.77
N SER A 89 6.01 -2.11 -14.37
CA SER A 89 5.48 -3.13 -15.28
C SER A 89 4.52 -2.53 -16.30
N GLU A 90 3.52 -1.75 -15.88
CA GLU A 90 2.60 -1.09 -16.82
C GLU A 90 3.32 -0.21 -17.84
N PHE A 91 4.37 0.50 -17.40
CA PHE A 91 5.20 1.29 -18.29
C PHE A 91 5.98 0.40 -19.26
N SER A 92 6.58 -0.68 -18.76
CA SER A 92 7.33 -1.65 -19.56
C SER A 92 6.45 -2.30 -20.62
N THR A 93 5.28 -2.81 -20.24
CA THR A 93 4.32 -3.41 -21.17
C THR A 93 3.88 -2.40 -22.23
N LYS A 94 3.62 -1.14 -21.86
CA LYS A 94 3.26 -0.11 -22.84
C LYS A 94 4.38 0.25 -23.80
N VAL A 95 5.65 0.13 -23.38
CA VAL A 95 6.83 0.53 -24.18
C VAL A 95 7.42 -0.63 -25.00
N TYR A 96 7.37 -1.83 -24.47
CA TYR A 96 8.09 -2.98 -25.01
C TYR A 96 7.21 -4.23 -25.21
N ASP A 97 5.93 -4.17 -24.83
CA ASP A 97 4.99 -5.30 -24.85
C ASP A 97 5.47 -6.52 -24.03
N CYS A 98 6.32 -6.26 -23.05
CA CYS A 98 6.87 -7.24 -22.13
C CYS A 98 7.32 -6.56 -20.82
N ASN A 99 7.58 -7.36 -19.79
CA ASN A 99 8.05 -6.93 -18.47
C ASN A 99 9.58 -7.05 -18.36
N LEU A 100 10.26 -5.93 -18.13
CA LEU A 100 11.72 -5.87 -18.09
C LEU A 100 12.35 -6.36 -16.78
N ALA A 101 11.64 -6.27 -15.66
CA ALA A 101 12.23 -6.52 -14.34
C ALA A 101 11.15 -6.57 -13.25
N LEU A 102 10.18 -7.48 -13.37
CA LEU A 102 9.30 -7.74 -12.25
C LEU A 102 9.97 -8.71 -11.29
N THR A 103 10.08 -8.29 -10.03
CA THR A 103 10.57 -9.16 -8.95
C THR A 103 9.59 -10.32 -8.69
N MET A 104 8.29 -10.07 -8.90
CA MET A 104 7.25 -11.10 -8.95
C MET A 104 6.62 -11.12 -10.34
N VAL A 105 6.93 -12.15 -11.12
CA VAL A 105 6.37 -12.33 -12.47
C VAL A 105 5.24 -13.34 -12.41
N SER A 106 4.10 -13.01 -13.02
CA SER A 106 2.96 -13.93 -13.15
C SER A 106 3.30 -15.15 -14.03
N ALA A 107 4.01 -14.91 -15.14
CA ALA A 107 4.43 -15.94 -16.09
C ALA A 107 5.74 -15.58 -16.78
N ILE A 108 6.61 -16.57 -17.02
CA ILE A 108 7.91 -16.40 -17.71
C ILE A 108 7.71 -15.86 -19.14
N SER A 109 6.58 -16.14 -19.77
CA SER A 109 6.20 -15.61 -21.08
C SER A 109 6.14 -14.08 -21.13
N ASP A 110 5.89 -13.45 -20.00
CA ASP A 110 5.70 -12.00 -19.93
C ASP A 110 7.04 -11.26 -19.78
N LEU A 111 8.16 -11.97 -19.65
CA LEU A 111 9.49 -11.39 -19.50
C LEU A 111 10.08 -10.97 -20.84
N CYS A 112 10.75 -9.82 -20.83
CA CYS A 112 11.51 -9.37 -21.98
C CYS A 112 12.79 -10.19 -22.15
N PHE A 113 12.90 -10.93 -23.25
CA PHE A 113 14.16 -11.55 -23.64
C PHE A 113 15.06 -10.53 -24.34
N GLN A 114 16.24 -10.31 -23.77
CA GLN A 114 17.22 -9.38 -24.34
C GLN A 114 17.78 -9.96 -25.65
N SER A 115 17.36 -9.40 -26.78
CA SER A 115 17.98 -9.68 -28.09
C SER A 115 19.37 -9.04 -28.16
N ARG A 116 20.30 -9.64 -28.92
CA ARG A 116 21.67 -9.13 -29.14
C ARG A 116 21.73 -7.68 -29.64
N ASN A 117 20.63 -7.19 -30.24
CA ASN A 117 20.52 -5.83 -30.78
C ASN A 117 19.84 -4.82 -29.83
N GLY A 118 19.64 -5.19 -28.56
CA GLY A 118 18.90 -4.39 -27.59
C GLY A 118 17.38 -4.46 -27.80
N MET A 119 16.61 -4.12 -26.75
CA MET A 119 15.16 -4.00 -26.88
C MET A 119 14.79 -2.73 -27.63
N LYS A 120 14.11 -2.89 -28.76
CA LYS A 120 13.56 -1.76 -29.50
C LYS A 120 12.17 -1.42 -28.95
N PRO A 121 11.88 -0.16 -28.62
CA PRO A 121 10.53 0.25 -28.26
C PRO A 121 9.61 0.04 -29.46
N ILE A 122 8.35 -0.31 -29.18
CA ILE A 122 7.35 -0.53 -30.22
C ILE A 122 6.90 0.84 -30.77
N ARG A 123 6.34 0.89 -31.98
CA ARG A 123 5.68 2.14 -32.43
C ARG A 123 4.47 2.42 -31.55
N HIS A 124 4.59 3.42 -30.69
CA HIS A 124 3.53 3.81 -29.76
C HIS A 124 2.62 4.87 -30.35
N SER A 125 1.33 4.79 -30.01
CA SER A 125 0.36 5.86 -30.28
C SER A 125 0.63 7.12 -29.46
N LYS A 126 1.30 6.99 -28.30
CA LYS A 126 1.64 8.08 -27.40
C LYS A 126 3.15 8.34 -27.33
N PRO A 127 3.59 9.60 -27.18
CA PRO A 127 5.00 9.90 -27.00
C PRO A 127 5.52 9.32 -25.67
N ILE A 128 6.75 8.82 -25.69
CA ILE A 128 7.41 8.22 -24.50
C ILE A 128 7.46 9.20 -23.31
N SER A 129 7.52 10.50 -23.56
CA SER A 129 7.48 11.54 -22.52
C SER A 129 6.19 11.53 -21.71
N GLU A 130 5.04 11.28 -22.36
CA GLU A 130 3.74 11.17 -21.69
C GLU A 130 3.67 9.90 -20.83
N LEU A 131 4.17 8.77 -21.36
CA LEU A 131 4.24 7.51 -20.61
C LEU A 131 5.14 7.64 -19.37
N LYS A 132 6.26 8.37 -19.48
CA LYS A 132 7.13 8.67 -18.33
C LYS A 132 6.43 9.52 -17.27
N LYS A 133 5.68 10.56 -17.68
CA LYS A 133 4.88 11.38 -16.76
C LYS A 133 3.82 10.54 -16.04
N ARG A 134 3.11 9.68 -16.77
CA ARG A 134 2.12 8.76 -16.19
C ARG A 134 2.75 7.80 -15.18
N ARG A 135 3.92 7.24 -15.49
CA ARG A 135 4.69 6.39 -14.55
C ARG A 135 5.06 7.17 -13.29
N GLN A 136 5.53 8.41 -13.43
CA GLN A 136 5.87 9.27 -12.30
C GLN A 136 4.66 9.52 -11.39
N SER A 137 3.51 9.86 -11.99
CA SER A 137 2.26 10.05 -11.24
C SER A 137 1.86 8.78 -10.49
N CYS A 138 1.88 7.61 -11.14
CA CYS A 138 1.59 6.32 -10.52
C CYS A 138 2.47 6.07 -9.28
N MET A 139 3.77 6.34 -9.39
CA MET A 139 4.71 6.16 -8.26
C MET A 139 4.45 7.15 -7.12
N GLN A 140 3.96 8.36 -7.41
CA GLN A 140 3.60 9.37 -6.39
C GLN A 140 2.29 9.03 -5.67
N ASP A 141 1.39 8.33 -6.35
CA ASP A 141 0.10 7.90 -5.80
C ASP A 141 0.23 6.65 -4.92
N CYS A 142 1.34 5.91 -5.02
CA CYS A 142 1.64 4.78 -4.14
C CYS A 142 1.79 5.26 -2.68
N ARG A 143 1.02 4.67 -1.78
CA ARG A 143 1.05 4.94 -0.33
C ARG A 143 1.56 3.73 0.43
N PRO A 144 2.02 3.88 1.69
CA PRO A 144 2.33 2.73 2.52
C PRO A 144 1.07 1.89 2.78
N GLU A 145 1.25 0.57 2.87
CA GLU A 145 0.19 -0.36 3.23
C GLU A 145 -0.37 -0.11 4.64
N CYS A 146 -1.69 -0.31 4.81
CA CYS A 146 -2.32 -0.17 6.12
C CYS A 146 -2.01 -1.33 7.07
N LEU A 147 -1.72 -2.52 6.51
CA LEU A 147 -1.29 -3.70 7.23
C LEU A 147 0.11 -4.10 6.74
N LYS A 148 1.10 -4.03 7.62
CA LYS A 148 2.47 -4.44 7.31
C LYS A 148 2.89 -5.63 8.16
N LEU A 149 3.20 -6.75 7.48
CA LEU A 149 3.68 -7.98 8.09
C LEU A 149 5.20 -8.08 7.96
N GLN A 150 5.91 -8.24 9.07
CA GLN A 150 7.36 -8.39 9.10
C GLN A 150 7.73 -9.77 9.62
N TYR A 151 8.38 -10.55 8.75
CA TYR A 151 8.89 -11.88 9.08
C TYR A 151 10.36 -11.79 9.45
N LYS A 152 10.74 -12.51 10.50
CA LYS A 152 12.14 -12.81 10.82
C LYS A 152 12.35 -14.30 10.70
N TYR A 153 13.56 -14.69 10.36
CA TYR A 153 13.93 -16.09 10.37
C TYR A 153 15.32 -16.29 10.94
N LYS A 154 15.53 -17.43 11.57
CA LYS A 154 16.83 -17.93 11.98
C LYS A 154 17.15 -19.15 11.14
N MET A 155 18.38 -19.22 10.66
CA MET A 155 18.88 -20.32 9.86
C MET A 155 19.95 -21.07 10.65
N ALA A 156 19.82 -22.39 10.69
CA ALA A 156 20.89 -23.30 11.10
C ALA A 156 21.21 -24.24 9.94
N SER A 157 22.48 -24.63 9.80
CA SER A 157 22.90 -25.61 8.80
C SER A 157 23.64 -26.74 9.48
N LYS A 158 23.33 -27.97 9.12
CA LYS A 158 23.99 -29.20 9.59
C LYS A 158 24.43 -30.01 8.37
N ASP A 159 25.48 -30.80 8.50
CA ASP A 159 25.85 -31.74 7.43
C ASP A 159 24.76 -32.83 7.32
N LEU A 160 24.53 -33.32 6.11
CA LEU A 160 23.53 -34.37 5.88
C LEU A 160 24.04 -35.70 6.43
N ASP A 161 23.37 -36.24 7.45
CA ASP A 161 23.56 -37.62 7.89
C ASP A 161 22.89 -38.56 6.87
N ILE A 162 23.67 -38.99 5.89
CA ILE A 162 23.24 -40.04 4.97
C ILE A 162 23.46 -41.37 5.68
N ASP A 163 22.37 -41.95 6.19
CA ASP A 163 22.33 -43.37 6.56
C ASP A 163 22.70 -44.17 5.30
N GLY A 164 23.74 -45.00 5.38
CA GLY A 164 24.57 -45.48 4.25
C GLY A 164 23.90 -46.39 3.20
N LYS A 165 22.65 -46.12 2.81
CA LYS A 165 21.82 -46.88 1.87
C LYS A 165 21.44 -46.12 0.59
N SER A 166 21.75 -44.83 0.46
CA SER A 166 21.52 -44.09 -0.80
C SER A 166 22.81 -44.00 -1.62
N GLN A 167 22.75 -44.45 -2.87
CA GLN A 167 23.86 -44.45 -3.83
C GLN A 167 24.16 -43.06 -4.45
N GLU A 168 23.48 -42.02 -3.98
CA GLU A 168 23.57 -40.65 -4.51
C GLU A 168 24.60 -39.80 -3.75
N ASP A 169 25.36 -38.98 -4.48
CA ASP A 169 26.38 -38.10 -3.90
C ASP A 169 25.73 -37.00 -3.03
N PRO A 170 26.03 -36.92 -1.72
CA PRO A 170 25.51 -35.87 -0.82
C PRO A 170 25.73 -34.46 -1.36
N ASN A 171 26.79 -34.24 -2.16
CA ASN A 171 27.14 -32.93 -2.71
C ASN A 171 26.22 -32.47 -3.86
N ASN A 172 25.25 -33.28 -4.27
CA ASN A 172 24.26 -32.91 -5.28
C ASN A 172 22.93 -32.45 -4.67
N PHE A 173 22.70 -32.71 -3.38
CA PHE A 173 21.43 -32.42 -2.72
C PHE A 173 21.60 -31.47 -1.55
N ALA A 174 20.58 -30.66 -1.30
CA ALA A 174 20.44 -29.87 -0.09
C ALA A 174 19.05 -30.14 0.48
N GLN A 175 18.97 -30.39 1.78
CA GLN A 175 17.68 -30.50 2.45
C GLN A 175 17.30 -29.13 3.02
N ILE A 176 16.08 -28.69 2.77
CA ILE A 176 15.56 -27.42 3.30
C ILE A 176 14.33 -27.77 4.14
N ASN A 177 14.41 -27.52 5.45
CA ASN A 177 13.29 -27.70 6.37
C ASN A 177 12.86 -26.32 6.87
N ILE A 178 11.59 -25.96 6.67
CA ILE A 178 11.03 -24.67 7.09
C ILE A 178 10.00 -24.93 8.18
N TYR A 179 10.22 -24.36 9.35
CA TYR A 179 9.36 -24.46 10.52
C TYR A 179 8.84 -23.08 10.90
N VAL A 180 7.55 -22.97 11.19
CA VAL A 180 6.97 -21.76 11.78
C VAL A 180 7.10 -21.86 13.30
N LYS A 181 7.82 -20.92 13.90
CA LYS A 181 8.11 -20.88 15.34
C LYS A 181 7.34 -19.74 15.99
N ASN A 182 6.80 -20.00 17.17
CA ASN A 182 6.09 -19.06 18.04
C ASN A 182 4.94 -18.31 17.34
N THR A 183 3.70 -18.59 17.72
CA THR A 183 2.51 -17.86 17.23
C THR A 183 2.28 -16.54 17.96
N GLU A 184 3.16 -16.15 18.88
CA GLU A 184 3.09 -14.86 19.57
C GLU A 184 3.55 -13.76 18.63
N VAL A 185 2.62 -12.89 18.23
CA VAL A 185 2.87 -11.81 17.29
C VAL A 185 2.85 -10.49 18.04
N THR A 186 3.89 -9.66 17.84
CA THR A 186 3.86 -8.28 18.37
C THR A 186 3.02 -7.41 17.45
N VAL A 187 1.84 -7.01 17.92
CA VAL A 187 0.92 -6.13 17.17
C VAL A 187 1.17 -4.67 17.56
N LEU A 188 1.68 -3.87 16.63
CA LEU A 188 1.74 -2.41 16.75
C LEU A 188 0.54 -1.79 16.04
N ARG A 189 -0.36 -1.17 16.79
CA ARG A 189 -1.53 -0.49 16.23
C ARG A 189 -1.44 1.01 16.44
N HIS A 190 -1.51 1.77 15.36
CA HIS A 190 -1.74 3.21 15.42
C HIS A 190 -3.23 3.45 15.74
N VAL A 191 -3.51 4.15 16.83
CA VAL A 191 -4.86 4.48 17.29
C VAL A 191 -4.98 6.00 17.30
N PRO A 192 -6.09 6.58 16.84
CA PRO A 192 -6.30 8.02 16.95
C PRO A 192 -6.22 8.46 18.40
N LEU A 193 -5.53 9.59 18.66
CA LEU A 193 -5.39 10.14 20.02
C LEU A 193 -6.74 10.54 20.63
N TYR A 194 -7.67 10.98 19.77
CA TYR A 194 -9.03 11.30 20.17
C TYR A 194 -10.00 10.59 19.25
N GLY A 195 -10.90 9.81 19.82
CA GLY A 195 -12.09 9.32 19.13
C GLY A 195 -13.04 10.47 18.78
N SER A 196 -13.96 10.22 17.85
CA SER A 196 -14.99 11.22 17.50
C SER A 196 -15.80 11.66 18.73
N GLY A 197 -16.18 10.74 19.61
CA GLY A 197 -16.92 11.08 20.84
C GLY A 197 -16.10 11.91 21.85
N GLU A 198 -14.81 11.62 21.98
CA GLU A 198 -13.92 12.31 22.91
C GLU A 198 -13.59 13.73 22.45
N THR A 199 -13.40 13.96 21.15
CA THR A 199 -13.21 15.31 20.62
C THR A 199 -14.44 16.18 20.85
N PHE A 200 -15.65 15.66 20.59
CA PHE A 200 -16.89 16.40 20.87
C PHE A 200 -17.05 16.68 22.36
N SER A 201 -16.68 15.74 23.22
CA SER A 201 -16.74 15.92 24.68
C SER A 201 -15.75 16.96 25.16
N TYR A 202 -14.52 16.97 24.62
CA TYR A 202 -13.48 17.94 24.99
C TYR A 202 -13.83 19.35 24.52
N ILE A 203 -14.31 19.50 23.28
CA ILE A 203 -14.78 20.78 22.74
C ILE A 203 -15.99 21.26 23.53
N GLY A 204 -16.97 20.39 23.77
CA GLY A 204 -18.16 20.71 24.55
C GLY A 204 -17.82 21.12 25.98
N GLY A 205 -16.86 20.45 26.61
CA GLY A 205 -16.35 20.79 27.94
C GLY A 205 -15.67 22.16 27.97
N LEU A 206 -14.80 22.46 27.00
CA LEU A 206 -14.16 23.77 26.89
C LEU A 206 -15.18 24.88 26.61
N VAL A 207 -16.09 24.69 25.65
CA VAL A 207 -17.13 25.68 25.31
C VAL A 207 -18.06 25.91 26.51
N GLY A 208 -18.49 24.84 27.18
CA GLY A 208 -19.30 24.92 28.38
C GLY A 208 -18.58 25.62 29.54
N PHE A 209 -17.29 25.37 29.71
CA PHE A 209 -16.48 26.01 30.76
C PHE A 209 -16.24 27.50 30.48
N TRP A 210 -15.82 27.85 29.26
CA TRP A 210 -15.47 29.23 28.91
C TRP A 210 -16.68 30.15 28.74
N LEU A 211 -17.75 29.65 28.13
CA LEU A 211 -18.92 30.47 27.81
C LEU A 211 -20.10 30.25 28.76
N GLY A 212 -20.11 29.18 29.56
CA GLY A 212 -21.30 28.79 30.33
C GLY A 212 -22.47 28.35 29.44
N VAL A 213 -22.22 28.15 28.15
CA VAL A 213 -23.23 27.83 27.13
C VAL A 213 -23.34 26.32 27.04
N SER A 214 -24.52 25.81 27.38
CA SER A 214 -24.91 24.42 27.11
C SER A 214 -25.40 24.25 25.66
N VAL A 215 -25.48 23.00 25.20
CA VAL A 215 -26.10 22.66 23.90
C VAL A 215 -27.51 23.25 23.79
N PHE A 216 -28.30 23.22 24.87
CA PHE A 216 -29.65 23.77 24.87
C PHE A 216 -29.69 25.30 24.68
N THR A 217 -28.79 26.02 25.33
CA THR A 217 -28.67 27.48 25.14
C THR A 217 -28.18 27.84 23.73
N PHE A 218 -27.33 27.00 23.14
CA PHE A 218 -26.87 27.16 21.76
C PHE A 218 -28.01 26.94 20.76
N THR A 219 -28.80 25.87 20.93
CA THR A 219 -29.95 25.59 20.04
C THR A 219 -31.03 26.65 20.13
N ASP A 220 -31.34 27.16 21.33
CA ASP A 220 -32.33 28.24 21.51
C ASP A 220 -31.87 29.55 20.85
N THR A 221 -30.57 29.85 20.92
CA THR A 221 -29.99 31.03 20.25
C THR A 221 -30.06 30.90 18.73
N ILE A 222 -29.75 29.72 18.17
CA ILE A 222 -29.87 29.46 16.74
C ILE A 222 -31.31 29.55 16.27
N GLU A 223 -32.28 29.01 17.02
CA GLU A 223 -33.70 29.09 16.65
C GLU A 223 -34.17 30.55 16.55
N LYS A 224 -33.83 31.38 17.54
CA LYS A 224 -34.16 32.80 17.53
C LYS A 224 -33.51 33.54 16.36
N LEU A 225 -32.25 33.25 16.05
CA LEU A 225 -31.56 33.79 14.88
C LEU A 225 -32.23 33.37 13.57
N TYR A 226 -32.58 32.08 13.45
CA TYR A 226 -33.24 31.54 12.27
C TYR A 226 -34.60 32.19 12.04
N ARG A 227 -35.45 32.29 13.09
CA ARG A 227 -36.74 32.98 13.01
C ARG A 227 -36.58 34.42 12.57
N LYS A 228 -35.62 35.16 13.14
CA LYS A 228 -35.36 36.56 12.80
C LYS A 228 -34.87 36.72 11.35
N ALA A 229 -34.02 35.81 10.87
CA ALA A 229 -33.55 35.79 9.49
C ALA A 229 -34.68 35.48 8.49
N VAL A 230 -35.57 34.54 8.81
CA VAL A 230 -36.77 34.26 8.01
C VAL A 230 -37.69 35.49 7.98
N TYR A 231 -37.90 36.15 9.11
CA TYR A 231 -38.70 37.38 9.21
C TYR A 231 -38.11 38.51 8.35
N TRP A 232 -36.79 38.72 8.43
CA TRP A 232 -36.08 39.72 7.62
C TRP A 232 -36.15 39.40 6.13
N LYS A 233 -35.99 38.14 5.75
CA LYS A 233 -36.13 37.70 4.35
C LYS A 233 -37.55 37.91 3.82
N MET A 234 -38.57 37.70 4.64
CA MET A 234 -39.96 38.01 4.27
C MET A 234 -40.17 39.52 4.12
N SER A 235 -39.65 40.34 5.05
CA SER A 235 -39.75 41.82 4.97
C SER A 235 -39.10 42.38 3.70
N LEU A 236 -37.88 41.95 3.38
CA LEU A 236 -37.17 42.37 2.15
C LEU A 236 -37.90 41.92 0.87
N LYS A 237 -38.68 40.84 0.93
CA LYS A 237 -39.48 40.36 -0.20
C LYS A 237 -40.77 41.16 -0.39
N VAL A 238 -41.28 41.78 0.66
CA VAL A 238 -42.46 42.67 0.61
C VAL A 238 -42.07 44.04 0.04
N ASP A 239 -40.90 44.57 0.40
CA ASP A 239 -40.41 45.87 -0.11
C ASP A 239 -40.07 45.83 -1.62
N GLY A 240 -39.72 44.65 -2.15
CA GLY A 240 -39.52 44.43 -3.60
C GLY A 240 -40.81 44.34 -4.43
N VAL A 241 -42.00 44.25 -3.80
CA VAL A 241 -43.30 44.14 -4.49
C VAL A 241 -44.01 45.49 -4.63
N GLN A 242 -43.66 46.49 -3.80
CA GLN A 242 -44.27 47.83 -3.87
C GLN A 242 -43.63 48.78 -4.90
N SER A 243 -42.59 48.36 -5.62
CA SER A 243 -41.89 49.19 -6.62
C SER A 243 -42.33 48.94 -8.08
N ALA A 244 -43.55 48.41 -8.31
CA ALA A 244 -44.18 48.39 -9.63
C ALA A 244 -45.25 49.50 -9.72
N PRO A 245 -45.11 50.51 -10.59
CA PRO A 245 -46.09 51.59 -10.70
C PRO A 245 -47.36 51.10 -11.40
N SER A 246 -48.51 51.39 -10.81
CA SER A 246 -49.83 51.19 -11.40
C SER A 246 -50.04 52.15 -12.58
N LEU A 247 -50.15 51.60 -13.78
CA LEU A 247 -50.57 52.32 -14.98
C LEU A 247 -52.09 52.59 -14.91
N GLU A 248 -52.46 53.86 -14.81
CA GLU A 248 -53.83 54.33 -15.02
C GLU A 248 -54.26 54.05 -16.46
N ILE A 249 -55.41 53.39 -16.62
CA ILE A 249 -56.06 53.16 -17.91
C ILE A 249 -57.06 54.32 -18.10
N HIS A 250 -56.71 55.25 -18.98
CA HIS A 250 -57.65 56.25 -19.50
C HIS A 250 -58.55 55.57 -20.55
N HIS A 251 -59.86 55.63 -20.32
CA HIS A 251 -60.88 55.46 -21.35
C HIS A 251 -61.09 56.82 -22.04
N ASP A 252 -60.82 56.88 -23.34
CA ASP A 252 -61.65 57.48 -24.41
C ASP A 252 -61.02 57.19 -25.78
#